data_AF-A0A7C3M171-F1
#
_entry.id   AF-A0A7C3M171-F1
#
_cell.length_a   1.000
_cell.length_b   1.000
_cell.length_c   1.000
_cell.angle_alpha   90.00
_cell.angle_beta   90.00
_cell.angle_gamma   90.00
#
_symmetry.space_group_name_H-M   'P 1'
#
loop_
_entity.id
_entity.type
_entity.pdbx_description
1 polymer ?
#
loop_
_entity_poly.entity_id
_entity_poly.type
_entity_poly.pdbx_seq_one_letter_code
_entity_poly.pdbx_strand_id
1 'polypeptide(L)'
;MGLESYGPVLERPGAIYSFRLIEHSLEWYQAAGVEYLVASNYAGMMSTPERYPKEVAAYQQLFALPLVATIEGPRQDIYDPPSKILIYRVPLPTRYELPMSERFAPWLESGFYEPEDIGGHLLRWTADRAKVKVRLKTGGEYVFRVRGRGWRPQEVEAAHMTISLDGMRLGEHTWARGDEEWLVRFRLPGESTPSEVFKEFLLETNTWRPSEILGTKDERSLGVLLETIIIEEVPPS
;
A
#
# COMPACT_ATOMS: atom_id res chain seq x y z
N MET A 1 0.24 -9.42 -29.66
CA MET A 1 0.84 -8.93 -28.40
C MET A 1 1.05 -10.18 -27.56
N GLY A 2 2.23 -10.79 -27.67
CA GLY A 2 2.51 -12.10 -27.06
C GLY A 2 2.80 -11.95 -25.57
N LEU A 3 2.20 -12.82 -24.76
CA LEU A 3 2.44 -12.91 -23.32
C LEU A 3 3.89 -13.34 -23.06
N GLU A 4 4.64 -12.50 -22.34
CA GLU A 4 5.93 -12.85 -21.76
C GLU A 4 5.70 -13.58 -20.43
N SER A 5 5.49 -14.90 -20.51
CA SER A 5 5.35 -15.77 -19.34
C SER A 5 6.58 -16.70 -19.26
N TYR A 6 7.76 -16.15 -18.98
CA TYR A 6 9.03 -16.90 -19.05
C TYR A 6 9.86 -16.85 -17.76
N GLY A 7 9.22 -16.59 -16.61
CA GLY A 7 9.83 -16.77 -15.30
C GLY A 7 9.26 -18.02 -14.60
N PRO A 8 10.03 -18.75 -13.79
CA PRO A 8 9.44 -19.75 -12.91
C PRO A 8 8.45 -19.06 -11.98
N VAL A 9 7.20 -19.53 -11.96
CA VAL A 9 6.22 -19.07 -10.97
C VAL A 9 6.73 -19.52 -9.60
N LEU A 10 7.22 -18.58 -8.80
CA LEU A 10 7.57 -18.85 -7.41
C LEU A 10 6.27 -18.92 -6.61
N GLU A 11 5.67 -20.12 -6.53
CA GLU A 11 4.50 -20.36 -5.67
C GLU A 11 4.94 -20.34 -4.20
N ARG A 12 4.96 -19.14 -3.61
CA ARG A 12 5.14 -18.96 -2.17
C ARG A 12 4.12 -17.97 -1.61
N PRO A 13 3.60 -18.21 -0.40
CA PRO A 13 2.79 -17.22 0.32
C PRO A 13 3.53 -15.88 0.40
N GLY A 14 2.87 -14.79 -0.01
CA GLY A 14 3.44 -13.44 0.01
C GLY A 14 4.34 -13.08 -1.18
N ALA A 15 4.46 -13.94 -2.21
CA ALA A 15 5.07 -13.57 -3.48
C ALA A 15 4.06 -12.84 -4.37
N ILE A 16 4.43 -11.66 -4.88
CA ILE A 16 3.67 -10.93 -5.89
C ILE A 16 4.35 -11.19 -7.24
N TYR A 17 3.58 -11.74 -8.19
CA TYR A 17 4.03 -11.91 -9.57
C TYR A 17 3.50 -10.76 -10.42
N SER A 18 4.39 -10.13 -11.18
CA SER A 18 4.07 -9.07 -12.13
C SER A 18 4.78 -9.37 -13.45
N PHE A 19 4.17 -9.02 -14.58
CA PHE A 19 4.77 -9.24 -15.90
C PHE A 19 5.91 -8.25 -16.15
N ARG A 20 5.85 -7.05 -15.56
CA ARG A 20 6.92 -6.04 -15.62
C ARG A 20 7.07 -5.41 -14.25
N LEU A 21 8.27 -5.41 -13.70
CA LEU A 21 8.51 -4.77 -12.39
C LEU A 21 8.12 -3.29 -12.36
N ILE A 22 8.05 -2.62 -13.51
CA ILE A 22 7.62 -1.23 -13.64
C ILE A 22 6.08 -1.05 -13.75
N GLU A 23 5.27 -2.09 -13.56
CA GLU A 23 3.80 -1.98 -13.44
C GLU A 23 3.38 -1.16 -12.22
N HIS A 24 4.22 -1.18 -11.18
CA HIS A 24 4.02 -0.43 -9.95
C HIS A 24 5.25 0.43 -9.64
N SER A 25 5.04 1.54 -8.93
CA SER A 25 6.14 2.36 -8.44
C SER A 25 6.86 1.68 -7.26
N LEU A 26 8.04 2.18 -6.90
CA LEU A 26 8.76 1.68 -5.72
C LEU A 26 7.93 1.86 -4.45
N GLU A 27 7.24 2.99 -4.30
CA GLU A 27 6.39 3.32 -3.15
C GLU A 27 5.26 2.31 -3.01
N TRP A 28 4.69 1.84 -4.13
CA TRP A 28 3.66 0.80 -4.10
C TRP A 28 4.24 -0.53 -3.59
N TYR A 29 5.40 -0.98 -4.09
CA TYR A 29 6.03 -2.21 -3.60
C TYR A 29 6.38 -2.14 -2.11
N GLN A 30 6.85 -0.97 -1.68
CA GLN A 30 7.13 -0.68 -0.28
C GLN A 30 5.88 -0.76 0.59
N ALA A 31 4.79 -0.10 0.17
CA ALA A 31 3.50 -0.15 0.85
C ALA A 31 2.89 -1.55 0.88
N ALA A 32 3.08 -2.32 -0.19
CA ALA A 32 2.71 -3.73 -0.30
C ALA A 32 3.51 -4.66 0.64
N GLY A 33 4.56 -4.14 1.28
CA GLY A 33 5.45 -4.93 2.12
C GLY A 33 6.32 -5.92 1.33
N VAL A 34 6.53 -5.68 0.04
CA VAL A 34 7.44 -6.50 -0.78
C VAL A 34 8.85 -6.38 -0.22
N GLU A 35 9.50 -7.52 -0.03
CA GLU A 35 10.86 -7.60 0.48
C GLU A 35 11.91 -7.64 -0.62
N TYR A 36 11.58 -8.33 -1.71
CA TYR A 36 12.51 -8.54 -2.81
C TYR A 36 11.80 -8.37 -4.16
N LEU A 37 12.48 -7.71 -5.09
CA LEU A 37 12.10 -7.70 -6.50
C LEU A 37 13.01 -8.67 -7.26
N VAL A 38 12.40 -9.54 -8.06
CA VAL A 38 13.11 -10.54 -8.86
C VAL A 38 12.97 -10.16 -10.33
N ALA A 39 14.04 -9.68 -10.95
CA ALA A 39 14.08 -9.25 -12.33
C ALA A 39 14.71 -10.35 -13.20
N SER A 40 13.93 -10.98 -14.07
CA SER A 40 14.40 -12.04 -14.98
C SER A 40 14.36 -11.66 -16.46
N ASN A 41 13.58 -10.63 -16.84
CA ASN A 41 13.43 -10.21 -18.24
C ASN A 41 13.23 -8.69 -18.37
N TYR A 42 14.28 -7.97 -18.74
CA TYR A 42 14.21 -6.52 -19.04
C TYR A 42 15.09 -6.11 -20.24
N ALA A 43 15.78 -7.08 -20.85
CA ALA A 43 16.77 -6.84 -21.90
C ALA A 43 16.16 -6.24 -23.18
N GLY A 44 14.90 -6.56 -23.51
CA GLY A 44 14.23 -6.04 -24.71
C GLY A 44 14.09 -4.51 -24.69
N MET A 45 13.66 -3.94 -23.56
CA MET A 45 13.54 -2.48 -23.42
C MET A 45 14.90 -1.81 -23.26
N MET A 46 15.80 -2.40 -22.49
CA MET A 46 17.14 -1.85 -22.25
C MET A 46 18.06 -1.91 -23.48
N SER A 47 17.79 -2.77 -24.45
CA SER A 47 18.56 -2.86 -25.70
C SER A 47 18.17 -1.83 -26.76
N THR A 48 17.01 -1.18 -26.60
CA THR A 48 16.53 -0.10 -27.50
C THR A 48 15.99 1.09 -26.69
N PRO A 49 16.80 1.70 -25.81
CA PRO A 49 16.33 2.65 -24.82
C PRO A 49 15.71 3.92 -25.42
N GLU A 50 16.10 4.31 -26.63
CA GLU A 50 15.56 5.46 -27.36
C GLU A 50 14.08 5.25 -27.72
N ARG A 51 13.65 3.99 -27.87
CA ARG A 51 12.26 3.61 -28.16
C ARG A 51 11.39 3.56 -26.91
N TYR A 52 11.99 3.34 -25.73
CA TYR A 52 11.30 3.14 -24.45
C TYR A 52 11.88 3.99 -23.32
N PRO A 53 12.03 5.32 -23.50
CA PRO A 53 12.78 6.14 -22.54
C PRO A 53 12.14 6.20 -21.15
N LYS A 54 10.79 6.08 -21.07
CA LYS A 54 10.07 6.11 -19.79
C LYS A 54 10.24 4.81 -19.01
N GLU A 55 10.10 3.68 -19.69
CA GLU A 55 10.27 2.35 -19.11
C GLU A 55 11.70 2.14 -18.64
N VAL A 56 12.69 2.56 -19.43
CA VAL A 56 14.10 2.53 -19.06
C VAL A 56 14.36 3.38 -17.81
N ALA A 57 13.82 4.59 -17.74
CA ALA A 57 13.96 5.44 -16.55
C ALA A 57 13.33 4.78 -15.30
N ALA A 58 12.16 4.16 -15.43
CA ALA A 58 11.51 3.44 -14.33
C ALA A 58 12.34 2.22 -13.88
N TYR A 59 12.87 1.44 -14.81
CA TYR A 59 13.76 0.32 -14.47
C TYR A 59 15.06 0.79 -13.82
N GLN A 60 15.64 1.91 -14.28
CA GLN A 60 16.85 2.46 -13.67
C GLN A 60 16.64 2.85 -12.21
N GLN A 61 15.47 3.37 -11.85
CA GLN A 61 15.12 3.65 -10.45
C GLN A 61 15.06 2.36 -9.62
N LEU A 62 14.43 1.30 -10.14
CA LEU A 62 14.36 0.00 -9.46
C LEU A 62 15.73 -0.69 -9.38
N PHE A 63 16.59 -0.53 -10.38
CA PHE A 63 17.93 -1.12 -10.39
C PHE A 63 18.96 -0.36 -9.55
N ALA A 64 18.62 0.84 -9.08
CA ALA A 64 19.39 1.55 -8.06
C ALA A 64 19.20 0.96 -6.65
N LEU A 65 18.25 0.03 -6.48
CA LEU A 65 18.06 -0.69 -5.23
C LEU A 65 19.26 -1.62 -4.91
N PRO A 66 19.45 -1.99 -3.63
CA PRO A 66 20.50 -2.93 -3.25
C PRO A 66 20.31 -4.29 -3.95
N LEU A 67 21.23 -4.63 -4.84
CA LEU A 67 21.31 -5.97 -5.43
C LEU A 67 21.82 -6.96 -4.37
N VAL A 68 21.02 -7.95 -4.02
CA VAL A 68 21.37 -8.95 -2.99
C VAL A 68 21.84 -10.27 -3.57
N ALA A 69 21.41 -10.62 -4.78
CA ALA A 69 21.86 -11.83 -5.46
C ALA A 69 21.71 -11.71 -6.98
N THR A 70 22.60 -12.41 -7.68
CA THR A 70 22.50 -12.70 -9.11
C THR A 70 22.48 -14.20 -9.27
N ILE A 71 21.47 -14.73 -9.93
CA ILE A 71 21.43 -16.13 -10.34
C ILE A 71 21.75 -16.17 -11.83
N GLU A 72 22.86 -16.82 -12.17
CA GLU A 72 23.24 -17.07 -13.54
C GLU A 72 22.72 -18.45 -13.96
N GLY A 73 22.01 -18.52 -15.08
CA GLY A 73 21.53 -19.78 -15.59
C GLY A 73 20.92 -19.67 -16.98
N PRO A 74 20.83 -20.80 -17.71
CA PRO A 74 20.05 -20.85 -18.93
C PRO A 74 18.57 -20.61 -18.57
N ARG A 75 17.86 -19.77 -19.33
CA ARG A 75 16.39 -19.80 -19.29
C ARG A 75 15.94 -21.22 -19.65
N GLN A 76 14.76 -21.62 -19.17
CA GLN A 76 14.15 -22.89 -19.58
C GLN A 76 13.90 -22.95 -21.10
N ASP A 77 13.98 -21.81 -21.79
CA ASP A 77 13.87 -21.71 -23.24
C ASP A 77 15.24 -21.75 -23.92
N ILE A 78 15.41 -22.75 -24.77
CA ILE A 78 16.66 -23.36 -25.27
C ILE A 78 17.55 -22.43 -26.14
N TYR A 79 17.26 -21.13 -26.27
CA TYR A 79 17.95 -20.25 -27.23
C TYR A 79 18.39 -18.86 -26.71
N ASP A 80 18.25 -18.55 -25.42
CA ASP A 80 18.74 -17.27 -24.87
C ASP A 80 20.18 -17.42 -24.28
N PRO A 81 21.10 -16.46 -24.49
CA PRO A 81 22.39 -16.38 -23.79
C PRO A 81 22.23 -16.42 -22.27
N PRO A 82 23.30 -16.60 -21.47
CA PRO A 82 23.21 -16.66 -20.01
C PRO A 82 22.36 -15.52 -19.47
N SER A 83 21.16 -15.89 -19.01
CA SER A 83 20.22 -14.95 -18.45
C SER A 83 20.58 -14.73 -16.99
N LYS A 84 20.60 -13.47 -16.58
CA LYS A 84 20.80 -13.09 -15.19
C LYS A 84 19.43 -12.84 -14.57
N ILE A 85 19.13 -13.58 -13.50
CA ILE A 85 18.04 -13.21 -12.60
C ILE A 85 18.66 -12.33 -11.52
N LEU A 86 18.22 -11.08 -11.45
CA LEU A 86 18.67 -10.12 -10.46
C LEU A 86 17.66 -10.04 -9.33
N ILE A 87 18.13 -10.14 -8.09
CA ILE A 87 17.29 -10.05 -6.90
C ILE A 87 17.69 -8.78 -6.15
N TYR A 88 16.75 -7.84 -6.03
CA TYR A 88 16.94 -6.57 -5.35
C TYR A 88 16.20 -6.58 -4.02
N ARG A 89 16.80 -6.02 -2.97
CA ARG A 89 16.10 -5.75 -1.70
C ARG A 89 15.30 -4.46 -1.83
N VAL A 90 14.03 -4.52 -1.45
CA VAL A 90 13.20 -3.32 -1.29
C VAL A 90 13.39 -2.78 0.12
N PRO A 91 13.95 -1.56 0.30
CA PRO A 91 14.11 -0.97 1.62
C PRO A 91 12.76 -0.49 2.15
N LEU A 92 12.57 -0.49 3.47
CA LEU A 92 11.42 0.19 4.07
C LEU A 92 11.51 1.70 3.83
N PRO A 93 10.43 2.36 3.38
CA PRO A 93 10.37 3.80 3.29
C PRO A 93 10.30 4.42 4.69
N THR A 94 10.74 5.66 4.80
CA THR A 94 10.49 6.49 5.98
C THR A 94 9.06 7.04 5.99
N ARG A 95 8.36 7.02 4.85
CA ARG A 95 6.99 7.48 4.70
C ARG A 95 6.19 6.55 3.79
N TYR A 96 5.11 6.00 4.32
CA TYR A 96 4.08 5.31 3.57
C TYR A 96 3.01 6.31 3.18
N GLU A 97 2.63 6.30 1.90
CA GLU A 97 1.43 6.96 1.42
C GLU A 97 0.51 5.90 0.85
N LEU A 98 -0.60 5.66 1.53
CA LEU A 98 -1.54 4.59 1.26
C LEU A 98 -2.80 5.22 0.65
N PRO A 99 -2.86 5.39 -0.68
CA PRO A 99 -4.01 5.99 -1.33
C PRO A 99 -5.22 5.05 -1.24
N MET A 100 -6.37 5.58 -0.84
CA MET A 100 -7.61 4.81 -0.79
C MET A 100 -8.23 4.60 -2.18
N SER A 101 -7.74 5.38 -3.16
CA SER A 101 -8.10 5.31 -4.57
C SER A 101 -7.59 4.06 -5.28
N GLU A 102 -6.55 3.41 -4.74
CA GLU A 102 -5.93 2.24 -5.36
C GLU A 102 -6.90 1.05 -5.31
N ARG A 103 -7.17 0.43 -6.47
CA ARG A 103 -8.08 -0.73 -6.56
C ARG A 103 -7.40 -1.97 -6.01
N PHE A 104 -6.14 -2.16 -6.36
CA PHE A 104 -5.30 -3.26 -5.88
C PHE A 104 -4.34 -2.73 -4.82
N ALA A 105 -4.89 -2.54 -3.62
CA ALA A 105 -4.20 -1.96 -2.48
C ALA A 105 -3.80 -3.07 -1.50
N PRO A 106 -2.60 -3.69 -1.63
CA PRO A 106 -2.18 -4.84 -0.81
C PRO A 106 -2.04 -4.52 0.68
N TRP A 107 -1.99 -3.24 1.05
CA TRP A 107 -2.02 -2.79 2.45
C TRP A 107 -3.43 -2.79 3.06
N LEU A 108 -4.50 -2.89 2.26
CA LEU A 108 -5.88 -3.00 2.75
C LEU A 108 -6.22 -4.47 2.97
N GLU A 109 -6.33 -4.90 4.23
CA GLU A 109 -6.59 -6.30 4.55
C GLU A 109 -8.09 -6.62 4.54
N SER A 110 -8.92 -5.76 5.16
CA SER A 110 -10.37 -5.96 5.21
C SER A 110 -11.10 -4.68 5.62
N GLY A 111 -12.43 -4.69 5.45
CA GLY A 111 -13.30 -3.64 6.00
C GLY A 111 -13.27 -2.31 5.24
N PHE A 112 -12.92 -2.35 3.96
CA PHE A 112 -13.09 -1.22 3.06
C PHE A 112 -13.94 -1.63 1.86
N TYR A 113 -14.83 -0.75 1.42
CA TYR A 113 -15.61 -0.94 0.21
C TYR A 113 -14.78 -0.63 -1.05
N GLU A 114 -15.37 -0.82 -2.24
CA GLU A 114 -14.73 -0.40 -3.49
C GLU A 114 -14.51 1.12 -3.52
N PRO A 115 -13.46 1.61 -4.20
CA PRO A 115 -13.25 3.04 -4.39
C PRO A 115 -14.39 3.68 -5.20
N GLU A 116 -14.81 4.88 -4.81
CA GLU A 116 -15.87 5.66 -5.42
C GLU A 116 -15.35 7.03 -5.87
N ASP A 117 -15.75 7.47 -7.06
CA ASP A 117 -15.52 8.84 -7.50
C ASP A 117 -16.58 9.75 -6.89
N ILE A 118 -16.15 10.60 -5.97
CA ILE A 118 -16.99 11.56 -5.28
C ILE A 118 -16.40 12.95 -5.52
N GLY A 119 -16.99 13.67 -6.47
CA GLY A 119 -16.56 15.02 -6.81
C GLY A 119 -15.18 15.10 -7.48
N GLY A 120 -14.80 14.09 -8.27
CA GLY A 120 -13.49 14.02 -8.94
C GLY A 120 -12.37 13.46 -8.06
N HIS A 121 -12.71 12.98 -6.87
CA HIS A 121 -11.80 12.33 -5.95
C HIS A 121 -12.18 10.86 -5.80
N LEU A 122 -11.22 9.98 -6.05
CA LEU A 122 -11.40 8.55 -5.85
C LEU A 122 -11.13 8.21 -4.38
N LEU A 123 -12.17 7.90 -3.63
CA LEU A 123 -12.17 7.76 -2.16
C LEU A 123 -12.73 6.40 -1.77
N ARG A 124 -12.53 5.96 -0.52
CA ARG A 124 -13.00 4.65 -0.07
C ARG A 124 -13.71 4.75 1.27
N TRP A 125 -14.92 4.22 1.34
CA TRP A 125 -15.64 4.07 2.61
C TRP A 125 -15.04 2.93 3.43
N THR A 126 -14.87 3.13 4.73
CA THR A 126 -14.67 2.05 5.69
C THR A 126 -15.99 1.37 6.02
N ALA A 127 -15.94 0.10 6.43
CA ALA A 127 -16.99 -0.53 7.23
C ALA A 127 -16.90 -0.04 8.70
N ASP A 128 -17.57 -0.73 9.61
CA ASP A 128 -17.47 -0.51 11.07
C ASP A 128 -16.07 -0.83 11.60
N ARG A 129 -15.38 -1.79 10.98
CA ARG A 129 -14.01 -2.19 11.31
C ARG A 129 -13.20 -2.37 10.04
N ALA A 130 -12.11 -1.62 9.89
CA ALA A 130 -11.23 -1.66 8.73
C ALA A 130 -9.78 -1.90 9.15
N LYS A 131 -9.04 -2.70 8.37
CA LYS A 131 -7.68 -3.13 8.72
C LYS A 131 -6.67 -2.74 7.65
N VAL A 132 -5.64 -2.02 8.07
CA VAL A 132 -4.49 -1.67 7.24
C VAL A 132 -3.25 -2.37 7.77
N LYS A 133 -2.47 -2.96 6.87
CA LYS A 133 -1.25 -3.68 7.21
C LYS A 133 -0.06 -3.05 6.52
N VAL A 134 0.98 -2.73 7.30
CA VAL A 134 2.26 -2.21 6.79
C VAL A 134 3.43 -2.83 7.52
N ARG A 135 4.62 -2.79 6.92
CA ARG A 135 5.88 -3.15 7.61
C ARG A 135 6.43 -1.89 8.27
N LEU A 136 6.91 -1.97 9.51
CA LEU A 136 7.51 -0.83 10.22
C LEU A 136 8.79 -1.30 10.94
N LYS A 137 9.67 -0.36 11.30
CA LYS A 137 10.86 -0.65 12.10
C LYS A 137 10.53 -0.57 13.59
N THR A 138 10.92 -1.59 14.35
CA THR A 138 10.80 -1.55 15.81
C THR A 138 11.70 -0.48 16.41
N GLY A 139 11.26 0.13 17.53
CA GLY A 139 12.03 1.16 18.23
C GLY A 139 11.87 2.58 17.67
N GLY A 140 11.26 2.72 16.48
CA GLY A 140 10.98 4.01 15.83
C GLY A 140 9.79 4.75 16.44
N GLU A 141 9.78 6.07 16.29
CA GLU A 141 8.63 6.93 16.52
C GLU A 141 7.95 7.26 15.20
N TYR A 142 6.63 7.29 15.18
CA TYR A 142 5.83 7.42 13.97
C TYR A 142 4.65 8.37 14.15
N VAL A 143 4.23 8.96 13.05
CA VAL A 143 2.94 9.65 12.90
C VAL A 143 2.05 8.80 12.01
N PHE A 144 0.86 8.45 12.50
CA PHE A 144 -0.24 7.94 11.70
C PHE A 144 -1.19 9.09 11.39
N ARG A 145 -1.34 9.42 10.11
CA ARG A 145 -2.17 10.51 9.63
C ARG A 145 -3.25 9.95 8.72
N VAL A 146 -4.49 10.35 8.95
CA VAL A 146 -5.63 9.97 8.12
C VAL A 146 -6.24 11.23 7.53
N ARG A 147 -6.42 11.24 6.22
CA ARG A 147 -7.19 12.26 5.52
C ARG A 147 -8.50 11.65 5.06
N GLY A 148 -9.61 12.29 5.45
CA GLY A 148 -10.95 11.86 5.10
C GLY A 148 -11.82 13.03 4.72
N ARG A 149 -13.03 12.72 4.25
CA ARG A 149 -14.03 13.71 3.85
C ARG A 149 -15.38 13.45 4.50
N GLY A 150 -15.97 14.52 5.01
CA GLY A 150 -17.31 14.51 5.59
C GLY A 150 -18.40 14.45 4.51
N TRP A 151 -18.75 13.24 4.07
CA TRP A 151 -19.87 12.98 3.14
C TRP A 151 -21.11 12.37 3.83
N ARG A 152 -21.06 12.27 5.16
CA ARG A 152 -22.18 11.75 5.96
C ARG A 152 -23.30 12.82 6.02
N PRO A 153 -24.58 12.46 5.76
CA PRO A 153 -25.69 13.42 5.77
C PRO A 153 -25.88 14.13 7.11
N GLN A 154 -26.54 15.29 7.09
CA GLN A 154 -26.66 16.17 8.25
C GLN A 154 -27.50 15.55 9.39
N GLU A 155 -28.39 14.64 9.03
CA GLU A 155 -29.32 13.95 9.92
C GLU A 155 -28.65 12.81 10.70
N VAL A 156 -27.46 12.40 10.27
CA VAL A 156 -26.75 11.27 10.85
C VAL A 156 -25.66 11.77 11.79
N GLU A 157 -25.45 11.06 12.92
CA GLU A 157 -24.38 11.36 13.88
C GLU A 157 -23.02 11.59 13.19
N ALA A 158 -22.15 12.42 13.77
CA ALA A 158 -20.77 12.52 13.30
C ALA A 158 -20.07 11.14 13.35
N ALA A 159 -19.13 10.91 12.43
CA ALA A 159 -18.33 9.69 12.48
C ALA A 159 -17.34 9.78 13.65
N HIS A 160 -17.30 8.76 14.49
CA HIS A 160 -16.37 8.64 15.60
C HIS A 160 -15.47 7.46 15.31
N MET A 161 -14.17 7.71 15.14
CA MET A 161 -13.19 6.72 14.75
C MET A 161 -12.16 6.50 15.86
N THR A 162 -11.88 5.23 16.17
CA THR A 162 -10.75 4.82 17.01
C THR A 162 -9.70 4.15 16.14
N ILE A 163 -8.43 4.49 16.36
CA ILE A 163 -7.29 3.79 15.74
C ILE A 163 -6.59 2.98 16.81
N SER A 164 -6.33 1.72 16.52
CA SER A 164 -5.49 0.85 17.34
C SER A 164 -4.42 0.17 16.50
N LEU A 165 -3.34 -0.23 17.15
CA LEU A 165 -2.20 -0.91 16.55
C LEU A 165 -1.94 -2.20 17.32
N ASP A 166 -2.10 -3.34 16.67
CA ASP A 166 -2.03 -4.66 17.30
C ASP A 166 -2.87 -4.75 18.60
N GLY A 167 -4.05 -4.11 18.61
CA GLY A 167 -4.96 -4.03 19.76
C GLY A 167 -4.65 -2.92 20.78
N MET A 168 -3.50 -2.25 20.68
CA MET A 168 -3.19 -1.08 21.51
C MET A 168 -3.84 0.16 20.92
N ARG A 169 -4.78 0.77 21.64
CA ARG A 169 -5.42 2.01 21.20
C ARG A 169 -4.42 3.16 21.10
N LEU A 170 -4.34 3.78 19.92
CA LEU A 170 -3.49 4.94 19.64
C LEU A 170 -4.24 6.26 19.90
N GLY A 171 -5.52 6.33 19.52
CA GLY A 171 -6.33 7.53 19.70
C GLY A 171 -7.78 7.35 19.27
N GLU A 172 -8.61 8.35 19.57
CA GLU A 172 -9.97 8.50 19.03
C GLU A 172 -10.15 9.89 18.44
N HIS A 173 -11.08 10.01 17.49
CA HIS A 173 -11.42 11.27 16.85
C HIS A 173 -12.87 11.29 16.39
N THR A 174 -13.53 12.43 16.56
CA THR A 174 -14.87 12.66 16.02
C THR A 174 -14.73 13.59 14.82
N TRP A 175 -15.07 13.07 13.65
CA TRP A 175 -14.91 13.75 12.36
C TRP A 175 -15.89 14.92 12.20
N ALA A 176 -15.37 16.04 11.75
CA ALA A 176 -16.14 17.17 11.29
C ALA A 176 -16.87 16.84 9.98
N ARG A 177 -17.90 17.64 9.65
CA ARG A 177 -18.71 17.47 8.43
C ARG A 177 -18.08 18.11 7.19
N GLY A 178 -16.79 17.89 7.00
CA GLY A 178 -16.02 18.43 5.88
C GLY A 178 -14.71 17.68 5.67
N ASP A 179 -13.83 18.21 4.82
CA ASP A 179 -12.50 17.65 4.62
C ASP A 179 -11.68 17.86 5.90
N GLU A 180 -11.10 16.78 6.40
CA GLU A 180 -10.37 16.80 7.66
C GLU A 180 -9.15 15.88 7.60
N GLU A 181 -8.12 16.27 8.35
CA GLU A 181 -6.96 15.47 8.63
C GLU A 181 -6.84 15.25 10.14
N TRP A 182 -6.65 13.99 10.53
CA TRP A 182 -6.35 13.60 11.90
C TRP A 182 -4.99 12.93 11.97
N LEU A 183 -4.21 13.27 13.00
CA LEU A 183 -2.91 12.65 13.25
C LEU A 183 -2.81 12.09 14.68
N VAL A 184 -2.10 10.98 14.80
CA VAL A 184 -1.74 10.35 16.08
C VAL A 184 -0.27 9.99 16.04
N ARG A 185 0.45 10.36 17.10
CA ARG A 185 1.85 9.93 17.30
C ARG A 185 1.89 8.65 18.11
N PHE A 186 2.77 7.74 17.74
CA PHE A 186 2.99 6.50 18.47
C PHE A 186 4.45 6.07 18.37
N ARG A 187 4.89 5.29 19.36
CA ARG A 187 6.22 4.67 19.35
C ARG A 187 6.08 3.18 19.27
N LEU A 188 6.82 2.55 18.37
CA LEU A 188 6.92 1.10 18.34
C LEU A 188 7.93 0.65 19.40
N PRO A 189 7.56 -0.28 20.30
CA PRO A 189 8.56 -0.90 21.17
C PRO A 189 9.59 -1.63 20.30
N GLY A 190 10.84 -1.64 20.77
CA GLY A 190 11.93 -2.31 20.05
C GLY A 190 13.07 -2.66 20.99
N GLU A 191 13.80 -3.69 20.60
CA GLU A 191 15.05 -4.10 21.23
C GLU A 191 16.21 -3.20 20.77
N SER A 192 17.43 -3.47 21.27
CA SER A 192 18.64 -2.73 20.91
C SER A 192 18.97 -2.76 19.41
N THR A 193 18.40 -3.70 18.66
CA THR A 193 18.57 -3.80 17.20
C THR A 193 17.22 -3.62 16.52
N PRO A 194 17.04 -2.58 15.67
CA PRO A 194 15.82 -2.41 14.90
C PRO A 194 15.54 -3.62 14.02
N SER A 195 14.30 -4.10 14.03
CA SER A 195 13.79 -5.18 13.19
C SER A 195 12.59 -4.70 12.38
N GLU A 196 12.37 -5.31 11.21
CA GLU A 196 11.25 -4.99 10.32
C GLU A 196 10.09 -5.94 10.64
N VAL A 197 8.95 -5.40 11.08
CA VAL A 197 7.79 -6.21 11.49
C VAL A 197 6.52 -5.72 10.80
N PHE A 198 5.65 -6.65 10.42
CA PHE A 198 4.30 -6.29 10.00
C PHE A 198 3.49 -5.80 11.21
N LYS A 199 2.73 -4.75 10.98
CA LYS A 199 1.86 -4.08 11.94
C LYS A 199 0.47 -3.92 11.36
N GLU A 200 -0.52 -4.24 12.17
CA GLU A 200 -1.93 -4.12 11.81
C GLU A 200 -2.53 -2.89 12.52
N PHE A 201 -3.00 -1.94 11.73
CA PHE A 201 -3.83 -0.85 12.20
C PHE A 201 -5.29 -1.23 12.02
N LEU A 202 -6.03 -1.20 13.12
CA LEU A 202 -7.47 -1.38 13.12
C LEU A 202 -8.13 -0.02 13.32
N LEU A 203 -8.97 0.35 12.36
CA LEU A 203 -9.82 1.54 12.37
C LEU A 203 -11.24 1.08 12.71
N GLU A 204 -11.80 1.55 13.80
CA GLU A 204 -13.17 1.24 14.22
C GLU A 204 -14.01 2.51 14.20
N THR A 205 -15.21 2.45 13.62
CA THR A 205 -16.09 3.62 13.50
C THR A 205 -17.56 3.26 13.63
N ASN A 206 -18.37 4.19 14.15
CA ASN A 206 -19.81 4.09 13.97
C ASN A 206 -20.15 4.21 12.47
N THR A 207 -21.23 3.54 12.06
CA THR A 207 -21.66 3.49 10.66
C THR A 207 -23.05 4.06 10.47
N TRP A 208 -23.41 4.29 9.21
CA TRP A 208 -24.78 4.59 8.78
C TRP A 208 -25.09 3.84 7.48
N ARG A 209 -26.37 3.76 7.13
CA ARG A 209 -26.82 3.12 5.89
C ARG A 209 -27.55 4.12 5.00
N PRO A 210 -27.12 4.28 3.74
CA PRO A 210 -27.81 5.15 2.80
C PRO A 210 -29.28 4.78 2.57
N SER A 211 -29.61 3.49 2.53
CA SER A 211 -31.00 3.02 2.37
C SER A 211 -31.93 3.52 3.49
N GLU A 212 -31.45 3.56 4.72
CA GLU A 212 -32.24 3.96 5.90
C GLU A 212 -32.44 5.47 6.01
N ILE A 213 -31.50 6.27 5.50
CA ILE A 213 -31.50 7.74 5.65
C ILE A 213 -31.96 8.46 4.38
N LEU A 214 -31.48 8.00 3.23
CA LEU A 214 -31.69 8.65 1.92
C LEU A 214 -32.71 7.91 1.05
N GLY A 215 -33.20 6.74 1.47
CA GLY A 215 -34.14 5.92 0.70
C GLY A 215 -33.55 5.34 -0.59
N THR A 216 -32.22 5.22 -0.67
CA THR A 216 -31.53 4.61 -1.80
C THR A 216 -31.54 3.07 -1.71
N LYS A 217 -31.02 2.39 -2.74
CA LYS A 217 -30.85 0.93 -2.72
C LYS A 217 -29.53 0.48 -2.11
N ASP A 218 -28.74 1.40 -1.57
CA ASP A 218 -27.41 1.10 -1.04
C ASP A 218 -27.52 0.67 0.43
N GLU A 219 -27.36 -0.64 0.65
CA GLU A 219 -27.47 -1.30 1.96
C GLU A 219 -26.15 -1.38 2.73
N ARG A 220 -25.08 -0.78 2.20
CA ARG A 220 -23.76 -0.83 2.85
C ARG A 220 -23.79 -0.05 4.17
N SER A 221 -23.09 -0.59 5.16
CA SER A 221 -22.88 0.09 6.45
C SER A 221 -21.59 0.91 6.34
N LEU A 222 -21.75 2.20 6.06
CA LEU A 222 -20.68 3.13 5.73
C LEU A 222 -20.16 3.83 6.98
N GLY A 223 -18.85 3.77 7.20
CA GLY A 223 -18.13 4.45 8.28
C GLY A 223 -17.60 5.82 7.84
N VAL A 224 -16.27 5.96 7.79
CA VAL A 224 -15.59 7.17 7.33
C VAL A 224 -15.21 7.03 5.86
N LEU A 225 -15.34 8.11 5.08
CA LEU A 225 -14.84 8.18 3.71
C LEU A 225 -13.40 8.68 3.72
N LEU A 226 -12.46 7.82 3.34
CA LEU A 226 -11.02 8.09 3.42
C LEU A 226 -10.43 8.39 2.04
N GLU A 227 -9.51 9.35 2.02
CA GLU A 227 -8.72 9.73 0.85
C GLU A 227 -7.36 9.03 0.88
N THR A 228 -6.63 9.20 1.98
CA THR A 228 -5.27 8.68 2.13
C THR A 228 -4.99 8.37 3.60
N ILE A 229 -4.18 7.34 3.83
CA ILE A 229 -3.50 7.11 5.12
C ILE A 229 -2.01 7.33 4.90
N ILE A 230 -1.37 8.11 5.76
CA ILE A 230 0.07 8.37 5.74
C ILE A 230 0.67 7.86 7.05
N ILE A 231 1.76 7.10 6.95
CA ILE A 231 2.51 6.62 8.11
C ILE A 231 3.96 7.05 7.93
N GLU A 232 4.47 7.88 8.83
CA GLU A 232 5.75 8.56 8.67
C GLU A 232 6.63 8.38 9.90
N GLU A 233 7.87 7.92 9.68
CA GLU A 233 8.91 7.81 10.71
C GLU A 233 9.36 9.21 11.12
N VAL A 234 9.32 9.50 12.42
CA VAL A 234 9.81 10.75 13.00
C VAL A 234 11.32 10.67 13.14
N PRO A 235 12.10 11.59 12.54
CA PRO A 235 13.54 11.60 12.69
C PRO A 235 13.96 11.73 14.16
N PRO A 236 15.05 11.08 14.60
CA PRO A 236 15.59 11.29 15.94
C PRO A 236 15.98 12.76 16.12
N SER A 237 15.59 13.34 17.26
CA SER A 237 15.96 14.70 17.66
C SER A 237 17.39 14.77 18.20
#